data_AF-A0A2J6S248-F1
#
_entry.id   AF-A0A2J6S248-F1
#
_cell.length_a   1.000
_cell.length_b   1.000
_cell.length_c   1.000
_cell.angle_alpha   90.00
_cell.angle_beta   90.00
_cell.angle_gamma   90.00
#
_symmetry.space_group_name_H-M   'P 1'
#
loop_
_entity.id
_entity.type
_entity.pdbx_description
1 polymer ?
#
loop_
_entity_poly.entity_id
_entity_poly.type
_entity_poly.pdbx_seq_one_letter_code
_entity_poly.pdbx_strand_id
1 'polypeptide(L)'
;MAMYHLWVDAICINQKDDVEKATQISLMKEIYSFAEEVVIWLGFSAAERGIDDQSNEKLAIDLIDELTTGDDMDFNSLVRSAIRRDDAEPRWKAWKAFSDLLNHAWFERLWIHQELVVSSAATAVLQYHTIPFPFI
;
A
#
# COMPACT_ATOMS: atom_id res chain seq x y z
N MET A 1 27.65 2.41 15.31
CA MET A 1 26.50 1.52 15.08
C MET A 1 25.26 2.36 15.29
N ALA A 2 24.44 2.56 14.26
CA ALA A 2 23.15 3.24 14.43
C ALA A 2 22.17 2.29 15.14
N MET A 3 21.32 2.82 16.01
CA MET A 3 20.27 2.08 16.70
C MET A 3 18.92 2.52 16.10
N TYR A 4 18.11 1.57 15.67
CA TYR A 4 16.79 1.83 15.09
C TYR A 4 15.72 1.35 16.06
N HIS A 5 14.68 2.17 16.23
CA HIS A 5 13.48 1.81 16.99
C HIS A 5 12.39 1.41 16.02
N LEU A 6 11.96 0.14 16.09
CA LEU A 6 10.86 -0.37 15.28
C LEU A 6 9.61 -0.47 16.16
N TRP A 7 8.51 0.12 15.69
CA TRP A 7 7.21 0.01 16.32
C TRP A 7 6.24 -0.71 15.37
N VAL A 8 5.57 -1.73 15.87
CA VAL A 8 4.56 -2.51 15.14
C VAL A 8 3.36 -2.66 16.05
N ASP A 9 2.21 -2.08 15.67
CA ASP A 9 0.99 -2.02 16.50
C ASP A 9 0.57 -3.39 17.06
N ALA A 10 0.62 -4.44 16.25
CA ALA A 10 0.26 -5.80 16.63
C ALA A 10 1.20 -6.44 17.67
N ILE A 11 2.42 -5.91 17.82
CA ILE A 11 3.47 -6.44 18.70
C ILE A 11 3.67 -5.54 19.92
N CYS A 12 3.73 -4.23 19.70
CA CYS A 12 4.05 -3.22 20.71
C CYS A 12 2.85 -2.86 21.60
N ILE A 13 1.62 -3.09 21.13
CA ILE A 13 0.40 -2.88 21.93
C ILE A 13 -0.03 -4.22 22.53
N ASN A 14 -0.32 -4.25 23.83
CA ASN A 14 -0.94 -5.41 24.45
C ASN A 14 -2.40 -5.53 24.02
N GLN A 15 -2.63 -6.31 22.95
CA GLN A 15 -3.96 -6.52 22.38
C GLN A 15 -4.98 -7.15 23.34
N LYS A 16 -4.55 -7.65 24.51
CA LYS A 16 -5.42 -8.26 25.53
C LYS A 16 -5.77 -7.31 26.69
N ASP A 17 -5.20 -6.11 26.73
CA ASP A 17 -5.48 -5.09 27.73
C ASP A 17 -6.17 -3.91 27.06
N ASP A 18 -7.49 -3.81 27.22
CA ASP A 18 -8.29 -2.78 26.57
C ASP A 18 -7.92 -1.35 27.05
N VAL A 19 -7.41 -1.20 28.27
CA VAL A 19 -7.03 0.10 28.84
C VAL A 19 -5.71 0.57 28.24
N GLU A 20 -4.71 -0.31 28.18
CA GLU A 20 -3.44 -0.01 27.54
C GLU A 20 -3.62 0.18 26.03
N LYS A 21 -4.39 -0.69 25.37
CA LYS A 21 -4.73 -0.56 23.96
C LYS A 21 -5.41 0.77 23.64
N ALA A 22 -6.40 1.20 24.41
CA ALA A 22 -7.05 2.49 24.19
C ALA A 22 -6.06 3.66 24.33
N THR A 23 -5.16 3.57 25.31
CA THR A 23 -4.09 4.55 25.51
C THR A 23 -3.13 4.58 24.32
N GLN A 24 -2.65 3.43 23.86
CA GLN A 24 -1.75 3.32 22.70
C GLN A 24 -2.42 3.82 21.42
N ILE A 25 -3.69 3.47 21.17
CA ILE A 25 -4.45 3.95 20.02
C ILE A 25 -4.52 5.48 20.00
N SER A 26 -4.67 6.12 21.17
CA SER A 26 -4.67 7.59 21.25
C SER A 26 -3.32 8.22 20.91
N LEU A 27 -2.22 7.47 21.08
CA LEU A 27 -0.85 7.89 20.79
C LEU A 27 -0.41 7.56 19.36
N MET A 28 -1.11 6.69 18.61
CA MET A 28 -0.70 6.23 17.28
C MET A 28 -0.39 7.39 16.33
N LYS A 29 -1.21 8.45 16.33
CA LYS A 29 -0.94 9.67 15.56
C LYS A 29 0.43 10.27 15.87
N GLU A 30 0.77 10.38 17.14
CA GLU A 30 2.05 10.95 17.59
C GLU A 30 3.22 10.02 17.23
N ILE A 31 3.05 8.71 17.43
CA ILE A 31 4.04 7.69 17.08
C ILE A 31 4.36 7.74 15.57
N TYR A 32 3.35 7.72 14.70
CA TYR A 32 3.55 7.82 13.25
C TYR A 32 4.15 9.16 12.83
N SER A 33 3.82 10.26 13.53
CA SER A 33 4.38 11.58 13.22
C SER A 33 5.87 11.72 13.55
N PHE A 34 6.35 10.95 14.54
CA PHE A 34 7.76 10.95 14.94
C PHE A 34 8.58 9.85 14.28
N ALA A 35 7.94 8.94 13.55
CA ALA A 35 8.64 7.92 12.78
C ALA A 35 9.47 8.58 11.68
N GLU A 36 10.72 8.14 11.53
CA GLU A 36 11.56 8.55 10.38
C GLU A 36 10.98 7.99 9.07
N GLU A 37 10.41 6.78 9.13
CA GLU A 37 9.75 6.12 8.02
C GLU A 37 8.61 5.24 8.56
N VAL A 38 7.46 5.29 7.88
CA VAL A 38 6.35 4.36 8.12
C VAL A 38 6.30 3.32 7.01
N VAL A 39 6.42 2.05 7.39
CA VAL A 39 6.33 0.93 6.43
C VAL A 39 4.91 0.36 6.46
N ILE A 40 4.20 0.53 5.35
CA ILE A 40 2.84 0.04 5.16
C ILE A 40 2.89 -1.34 4.51
N TRP A 41 2.48 -2.38 5.24
CA TRP A 41 2.43 -3.73 4.67
C TRP A 41 1.07 -3.99 4.00
N LEU A 42 1.06 -4.03 2.66
CA LEU A 42 -0.13 -4.30 1.85
C LEU A 42 -0.39 -5.80 1.63
N GLY A 43 0.40 -6.70 2.22
CA GLY A 43 0.14 -8.14 2.15
C GLY A 43 0.41 -8.77 0.78
N PHE A 44 -0.25 -9.91 0.57
CA PHE A 44 -0.25 -10.66 -0.68
C PHE A 44 -1.64 -10.48 -1.29
N SER A 45 -1.76 -9.73 -2.39
CA SER A 45 -3.05 -9.36 -2.98
C SER A 45 -3.92 -10.57 -3.36
N ALA A 46 -3.29 -11.73 -3.58
CA ALA A 46 -3.92 -12.94 -4.06
C ALA A 46 -4.08 -14.05 -2.99
N ALA A 47 -3.33 -13.99 -1.88
CA ALA A 47 -3.37 -15.02 -0.84
C ALA A 47 -4.65 -14.98 0.02
N GLU A 48 -5.28 -13.80 0.19
CA GLU A 48 -6.57 -13.71 0.88
C GLU A 48 -7.71 -14.41 0.12
N ARG A 49 -7.54 -14.64 -1.19
CA ARG A 49 -8.49 -15.37 -2.06
C ARG A 49 -8.08 -16.81 -2.38
N GLY A 50 -6.96 -17.29 -1.84
CA GLY A 50 -6.47 -18.66 -2.04
C GLY A 50 -5.93 -18.95 -3.45
N ILE A 51 -5.57 -17.93 -4.22
CA ILE A 51 -5.02 -18.06 -5.57
C ILE A 51 -3.61 -17.46 -5.53
N ASP A 52 -2.57 -18.29 -5.66
CA ASP A 52 -1.19 -17.79 -5.84
C ASP A 52 -1.07 -17.26 -7.28
N ASP A 53 -1.31 -15.96 -7.47
CA ASP A 53 -1.11 -15.29 -8.75
C ASP A 53 -0.12 -14.14 -8.63
N GLN A 54 1.14 -14.50 -8.32
CA GLN A 54 2.31 -13.61 -8.39
C GLN A 54 2.42 -12.87 -9.73
N SER A 55 1.81 -13.38 -10.81
CA SER A 55 1.87 -12.75 -12.13
C SER A 55 1.02 -11.49 -12.21
N ASN A 56 -0.11 -11.41 -11.48
CA ASN A 56 -0.94 -10.20 -11.48
C ASN A 56 -0.28 -9.06 -10.72
N GLU A 57 0.39 -9.32 -9.61
CA GLU A 57 1.00 -8.26 -8.79
C GLU A 57 2.13 -7.54 -9.50
N LYS A 58 2.98 -8.28 -10.20
CA LYS A 58 4.02 -7.68 -11.04
C LYS A 58 3.40 -6.76 -12.09
N LEU A 59 2.26 -7.13 -12.69
CA LEU A 59 1.57 -6.28 -13.65
C LEU A 59 1.03 -4.99 -13.01
N ALA A 60 0.55 -5.04 -11.77
CA ALA A 60 0.11 -3.85 -11.05
C ALA A 60 1.28 -2.91 -10.73
N ILE A 61 2.42 -3.46 -10.31
CA ILE A 61 3.64 -2.69 -9.98
C ILE A 61 4.25 -2.09 -11.24
N ASP A 62 4.43 -2.89 -12.30
CA ASP A 62 4.93 -2.39 -13.59
C ASP A 62 4.08 -1.23 -14.11
N LEU A 63 2.75 -1.30 -13.92
CA LEU A 63 1.84 -0.21 -14.26
C LEU A 63 2.09 1.00 -13.35
N ILE A 64 2.17 0.85 -12.02
CA ILE A 64 2.46 1.95 -11.10
C ILE A 64 3.78 2.65 -11.47
N ASP A 65 4.82 1.90 -11.79
CA ASP A 65 6.11 2.45 -12.22
C ASP A 65 5.96 3.24 -13.53
N GLU A 66 5.25 2.72 -14.53
CA GLU A 66 4.93 3.47 -15.77
C GLU A 66 4.19 4.78 -15.45
N LEU A 67 3.24 4.75 -14.52
CA LEU A 67 2.45 5.92 -14.12
C LEU A 67 3.22 6.93 -13.27
N THR A 68 4.28 6.52 -12.58
CA THR A 68 5.00 7.40 -11.64
C THR A 68 6.28 7.95 -12.22
N THR A 69 6.83 7.29 -13.24
CA THR A 69 8.09 7.69 -13.90
C THR A 69 7.89 8.35 -15.27
N GLY A 70 6.66 8.34 -15.80
CA GLY A 70 6.33 8.94 -17.09
C GLY A 70 6.24 10.47 -17.03
N ASP A 71 7.30 11.16 -17.48
CA ASP A 71 7.38 12.63 -17.58
C ASP A 71 6.32 13.27 -18.53
N ASP A 72 5.69 12.46 -19.41
CA ASP A 72 4.72 12.89 -20.43
C ASP A 72 3.52 11.92 -20.52
N MET A 73 2.84 11.68 -19.39
CA MET A 73 1.71 10.76 -19.39
C MET A 73 0.48 11.38 -20.06
N ASP A 74 0.14 10.93 -21.28
CA ASP A 74 -1.12 11.30 -21.93
C ASP A 74 -2.31 10.67 -21.18
N PHE A 75 -2.98 11.50 -20.37
CA PHE A 75 -4.18 11.13 -19.62
C PHE A 75 -5.27 10.50 -20.50
N ASN A 76 -5.41 10.89 -21.77
CA ASN A 76 -6.41 10.28 -22.65
C ASN A 76 -6.00 8.86 -23.07
N SER A 77 -4.73 8.62 -23.34
CA SER A 77 -4.20 7.29 -23.60
C SER A 77 -4.36 6.38 -22.39
N LEU A 78 -4.04 6.91 -21.20
CA LEU A 78 -4.25 6.23 -19.91
C LEU A 78 -5.70 5.77 -19.75
N VAL A 79 -6.64 6.71 -19.81
CA VAL A 79 -8.08 6.45 -19.61
C VAL A 79 -8.60 5.46 -20.66
N ARG A 80 -8.18 5.59 -21.93
CA ARG A 80 -8.57 4.63 -22.98
C ARG A 80 -8.06 3.22 -22.69
N SER A 81 -6.85 3.10 -22.16
CA SER A 81 -6.29 1.79 -21.80
C SER A 81 -6.97 1.17 -20.56
N ALA A 82 -7.48 2.00 -19.64
CA ALA A 82 -8.20 1.54 -18.46
C ALA A 82 -9.64 1.08 -18.78
N ILE A 83 -10.26 1.62 -19.83
CA ILE A 83 -11.67 1.36 -20.16
C ILE A 83 -11.84 0.17 -21.12
N ARG A 84 -10.82 -0.17 -21.92
CA ARG A 84 -10.89 -1.35 -22.81
C ARG A 84 -10.85 -2.64 -21.98
N ARG A 85 -12.02 -3.23 -21.79
CA ARG A 85 -12.17 -4.55 -21.15
C ARG A 85 -11.94 -5.65 -22.18
N ASP A 86 -10.70 -6.10 -22.28
CA ASP A 86 -10.34 -7.26 -23.10
C ASP A 86 -9.35 -8.14 -22.32
N ASP A 87 -9.81 -9.31 -21.85
CA ASP A 87 -8.99 -10.25 -21.07
C ASP A 87 -7.80 -10.84 -21.87
N ALA A 88 -7.78 -10.68 -23.20
CA ALA A 88 -6.63 -11.02 -24.03
C ALA A 88 -5.58 -9.90 -24.08
N GLU A 89 -5.95 -8.65 -23.75
CA GLU A 89 -5.05 -7.49 -23.79
C GLU A 89 -4.15 -7.46 -22.53
N PRO A 90 -2.81 -7.51 -22.66
CA PRO A 90 -1.90 -7.48 -21.51
C PRO A 90 -2.07 -6.23 -20.63
N ARG A 91 -2.37 -5.10 -21.26
CA ARG A 91 -2.56 -3.81 -20.56
C ARG A 91 -3.82 -3.80 -19.71
N TRP A 92 -4.89 -4.44 -20.17
CA TRP A 92 -6.11 -4.62 -19.37
C TRP A 92 -5.85 -5.50 -18.14
N LYS A 93 -5.06 -6.57 -18.26
CA LYS A 93 -4.65 -7.38 -17.10
C LYS A 93 -3.91 -6.57 -16.05
N ALA A 94 -3.04 -5.66 -16.46
CA ALA A 94 -2.34 -4.74 -15.55
C ALA A 94 -3.31 -3.79 -14.83
N TRP A 95 -4.27 -3.20 -15.54
CA TRP A 95 -5.33 -2.38 -14.93
C TRP A 95 -6.21 -3.15 -13.96
N LYS A 96 -6.55 -4.39 -14.30
CA LYS A 96 -7.32 -5.29 -13.43
C LYS A 96 -6.53 -5.60 -12.16
N ALA A 97 -5.24 -5.94 -12.27
CA ALA A 97 -4.40 -6.20 -11.12
C ALA A 97 -4.20 -4.95 -10.24
N PHE A 98 -4.03 -3.78 -10.84
CA PHE A 98 -4.00 -2.51 -10.11
C PHE A 98 -5.34 -2.22 -9.41
N SER A 99 -6.46 -2.49 -10.07
CA SER A 99 -7.78 -2.37 -9.44
C SER A 99 -7.95 -3.36 -8.28
N ASP A 100 -7.47 -4.60 -8.41
CA ASP A 100 -7.48 -5.58 -7.33
C ASP A 100 -6.64 -5.11 -6.14
N LEU A 101 -5.48 -4.49 -6.39
CA LEU A 101 -4.65 -3.87 -5.36
C LEU A 101 -5.38 -2.72 -4.65
N LEU A 102 -6.06 -1.83 -5.37
CA LEU A 102 -6.84 -0.74 -4.76
C LEU A 102 -8.03 -1.23 -3.93
N ASN A 103 -8.54 -2.43 -4.23
CA ASN A 103 -9.57 -3.11 -3.45
C ASN A 103 -9.01 -3.89 -2.25
N HIS A 104 -7.72 -3.75 -1.93
CA HIS A 104 -7.13 -4.44 -0.79
C HIS A 104 -7.73 -3.93 0.53
N ALA A 105 -7.97 -4.84 1.48
CA ALA A 105 -8.62 -4.54 2.76
C ALA A 105 -7.89 -3.48 3.58
N TRP A 106 -6.60 -3.26 3.33
CA TRP A 106 -5.86 -2.13 3.91
C TRP A 106 -6.47 -0.78 3.53
N PHE A 107 -6.87 -0.57 2.26
CA PHE A 107 -7.45 0.69 1.76
C PHE A 107 -8.83 1.02 2.36
N GLU A 108 -9.49 0.04 2.97
CA GLU A 108 -10.78 0.22 3.65
C GLU A 108 -10.61 0.59 5.13
N ARG A 109 -9.39 0.58 5.67
CA ARG A 109 -9.14 0.85 7.09
C ARG A 109 -9.24 2.35 7.36
N LEU A 110 -10.04 2.69 8.36
CA LEU A 110 -10.18 4.07 8.86
C LEU A 110 -8.82 4.68 9.30
N TRP A 111 -7.86 3.84 9.69
CA TRP A 111 -6.57 4.25 10.25
C TRP A 111 -5.51 4.65 9.21
N ILE A 112 -5.76 4.48 7.90
CA ILE A 112 -4.83 4.92 6.83
C ILE A 112 -4.46 6.39 6.96
N HIS A 113 -5.39 7.22 7.43
CA HIS A 113 -5.12 8.65 7.61
C HIS A 113 -3.99 8.90 8.62
N GLN A 114 -3.87 8.08 9.66
CA GLN A 114 -2.79 8.20 10.63
C GLN A 114 -1.48 7.61 10.11
N GLU A 115 -1.55 6.52 9.34
CA GLU A 115 -0.38 5.84 8.79
C GLU A 115 0.29 6.63 7.66
N LEU A 116 -0.51 7.27 6.79
CA LEU A 116 -0.02 7.87 5.55
C LEU A 116 0.04 9.40 5.56
N VAL A 117 -0.97 10.06 6.13
CA VAL A 117 -1.07 11.53 6.05
C VAL A 117 -0.23 12.22 7.14
N VAL A 118 0.06 11.51 8.23
CA VAL A 118 0.76 12.08 9.39
C VAL A 118 2.26 11.79 9.35
N SER A 119 2.70 10.76 8.64
CA SER A 119 4.11 10.39 8.50
C SER A 119 4.91 11.38 7.66
N SER A 120 6.16 11.64 8.02
CA SER A 120 7.11 12.42 7.22
C SER A 120 7.57 11.69 5.95
N ALA A 121 7.66 10.37 6.00
CA ALA A 121 7.93 9.48 4.88
C ALA A 121 7.15 8.17 5.07
N ALA A 122 6.59 7.64 3.98
CA ALA A 122 5.89 6.38 3.99
C ALA A 122 6.32 5.52 2.81
N THR A 123 6.40 4.22 3.06
CA THR A 123 6.80 3.23 2.08
C THR A 123 5.83 2.06 2.16
N ALA A 124 5.08 1.83 1.08
CA ALA A 124 4.24 0.64 0.99
C ALA A 124 5.05 -0.54 0.49
N VAL A 125 4.79 -1.70 1.07
CA VAL A 125 5.41 -2.97 0.70
C VAL A 125 4.31 -3.93 0.29
N LEU A 126 4.41 -4.40 -0.96
CA LEU A 126 3.55 -5.42 -1.55
C LEU A 126 4.43 -6.62 -1.88
N GLN A 127 4.27 -7.72 -1.13
CA GLN A 127 5.18 -8.88 -1.17
C GLN A 127 6.67 -8.51 -1.04
N TYR A 128 7.42 -8.62 -2.15
CA TYR A 128 8.85 -8.34 -2.27
C TYR A 128 9.15 -6.98 -2.91
N HIS A 129 8.12 -6.19 -3.20
CA HIS A 129 8.22 -4.93 -3.89
C HIS A 129 7.93 -3.76 -2.95
N THR A 130 8.71 -2.71 -3.12
CA THR A 130 8.64 -1.49 -2.33
C THR A 130 8.16 -0.36 -3.21
N ILE A 131 7.12 0.33 -2.74
CA ILE A 131 6.45 1.43 -3.43
C ILE A 131 6.55 2.68 -2.53
N PRO A 132 7.36 3.68 -2.89
CA PRO A 132 7.49 4.91 -2.11
C PRO A 132 6.20 5.75 -2.17
N PHE A 133 5.83 6.38 -1.04
CA PHE A 133 4.77 7.38 -0.92
C PHE A 133 5.35 8.76 -0.54
N PRO A 134 4.72 9.90 -0.87
CA PRO A 134 3.45 10.05 -1.59
C PRO A 134 3.65 10.05 -3.11
N PHE A 135 2.66 9.55 -3.84
CA PHE A 135 2.57 9.68 -5.30
C PHE A 135 2.31 11.13 -5.78
N ILE A 136 2.84 12.16 -5.09
CA ILE A 136 2.53 13.57 -5.33
C ILE A 136 3.81 14.36 -5.59
#